data_AF-H9V418-F1
#
_entry.id   AF-H9V418-F1
#
_cell.length_a   1.000
_cell.length_b   1.000
_cell.length_c   1.000
_cell.angle_alpha   90.00
_cell.angle_beta   90.00
_cell.angle_gamma   90.00
#
_symmetry.space_group_name_H-M   'P 1'
#
loop_
_entity.id
_entity.type
_entity.pdbx_description
1 polymer ?
#
loop_
_entity_poly.entity_id
_entity_poly.type
_entity_poly.pdbx_seq_one_letter_code
_entity_poly.pdbx_strand_id
1 'polypeptide(L)' 'FHNCSILVRPRQVPSNLYEANPITAHGRLDPGQTTGFVFENCSVDGTEEYMAEFYGNPKMHKAYLGRPWKLYSRT' A
#
# COMPACT_ATOMS: atom_id res chain seq x y z
N PHE A 1 8.68 2.45 -10.70
CA PHE A 1 9.62 2.15 -9.60
C PHE A 1 10.48 0.99 -10.04
N HIS A 2 11.80 1.09 -9.87
CA HIS A 2 12.75 0.08 -10.29
C HIS A 2 13.79 -0.13 -9.18
N ASN A 3 14.01 -1.37 -8.74
CA ASN A 3 14.96 -1.72 -7.68
C ASN A 3 14.79 -0.92 -6.37
N CYS A 4 13.55 -0.73 -5.94
CA CYS A 4 13.20 0.05 -4.75
C CYS A 4 12.71 -0.85 -3.61
N SER A 5 12.95 -0.42 -2.37
CA SER A 5 12.30 -0.98 -1.19
C SER A 5 11.15 -0.07 -0.76
N ILE A 6 9.95 -0.65 -0.66
CA ILE A 6 8.73 0.06 -0.27
C ILE A 6 8.34 -0.45 1.11
N LEU A 7 8.40 0.46 2.10
CA LEU A 7 8.18 0.11 3.50
C LEU A 7 6.87 0.71 4.03
N VAL A 8 6.00 -0.14 4.56
CA VAL A 8 4.77 0.23 5.25
C VAL A 8 5.11 0.59 6.70
N ARG A 9 4.64 1.76 7.14
CA ARG A 9 4.76 2.20 8.54
C ARG A 9 3.43 2.08 9.26
N PRO A 10 3.43 1.96 10.60
CA PRO A 10 2.22 2.11 11.38
C PRO A 10 1.52 3.43 11.10
N ARG A 11 0.19 3.39 11.02
CA ARG A 11 -0.62 4.60 11.02
C ARG A 11 -0.63 5.22 12.41
N GLN A 12 -0.72 6.54 12.42
CA GLN A 12 -0.98 7.31 13.62
C GLN A 12 -2.48 7.28 13.97
N VAL A 13 -3.02 6.07 14.18
CA VAL A 13 -4.40 5.84 14.62
C VAL A 13 -4.37 5.08 15.96
N PRO A 14 -5.38 5.25 16.82
CA PRO A 14 -5.54 4.44 18.02
C PRO A 14 -5.44 2.93 17.70
N SER A 15 -4.71 2.18 18.53
CA SER A 15 -4.41 0.75 18.33
C SER A 15 -5.63 -0.17 18.34
N ASN A 16 -6.79 0.33 18.77
CA ASN A 16 -8.06 -0.39 18.73
C ASN A 16 -8.84 -0.22 17.41
N LEU A 17 -8.36 0.60 16.48
CA LEU A 17 -8.98 0.79 15.17
C LEU A 17 -8.32 -0.08 14.11
N TYR A 18 -9.15 -0.58 13.20
CA TYR A 18 -8.69 -1.35 12.05
C TYR A 18 -7.83 -0.47 11.14
N GLU A 19 -6.65 -0.97 10.79
CA GLU A 19 -5.69 -0.30 9.94
C GLU A 19 -5.59 -1.00 8.58
N ALA A 20 -5.91 -0.25 7.51
CA ALA A 20 -5.72 -0.70 6.13
C ALA A 20 -4.77 0.25 5.39
N ASN A 21 -3.60 -0.26 5.02
CA ASN A 21 -2.53 0.48 4.35
C ASN A 21 -2.43 0.10 2.87
N PRO A 22 -3.16 0.79 1.97
CA PRO A 22 -2.94 0.65 0.54
C PRO A 22 -1.64 1.35 0.16
N ILE A 23 -0.74 0.62 -0.51
CA ILE A 23 0.54 1.13 -0.99
C ILE A 23 0.33 2.08 -2.17
N THR A 24 -0.62 1.77 -3.05
CA THR A 24 -0.92 2.60 -4.23
C THR A 24 -2.37 3.08 -4.27
N ALA A 25 -2.58 4.21 -4.93
CA ALA A 25 -3.88 4.81 -5.16
C ALA A 25 -3.90 5.51 -6.54
N HIS A 26 -3.78 4.74 -7.63
CA HIS A 26 -3.61 5.32 -8.96
C HIS A 26 -4.88 6.04 -9.45
N GLY A 27 -4.68 7.24 -9.98
CA GLY A 27 -5.75 8.21 -10.25
C GLY A 27 -6.21 8.31 -11.70
N ARG A 28 -6.00 7.27 -12.53
CA ARG A 28 -6.38 7.33 -13.95
C ARG A 28 -7.88 7.55 -14.12
N LEU A 29 -8.24 8.59 -14.88
CA LEU A 29 -9.62 9.03 -15.08
C LEU A 29 -10.20 8.60 -16.43
N ASP A 30 -9.35 8.29 -17.40
CA ASP A 30 -9.76 7.97 -18.76
C ASP A 30 -9.01 6.71 -19.27
N PRO A 31 -9.69 5.74 -19.89
CA PRO A 31 -9.06 4.51 -20.39
C PRO A 31 -8.04 4.74 -21.52
N GLY A 32 -8.15 5.84 -22.28
CA GLY A 32 -7.21 6.26 -23.32
C GLY A 32 -5.92 6.88 -22.77
N GLN A 33 -5.87 7.25 -21.48
CA GLN A 33 -4.63 7.69 -20.85
C GLN A 33 -3.66 6.50 -20.72
N THR A 34 -2.43 6.70 -21.20
CA THR A 34 -1.35 5.72 -21.12
C THR A 34 -0.64 5.72 -19.75
N THR A 35 -1.21 6.37 -18.74
CA THR A 35 -0.65 6.45 -17.38
C THR A 35 -0.86 5.17 -16.57
N GLY A 36 0.01 4.93 -15.59
CA GLY A 36 0.00 3.76 -14.73
C GLY A 36 1.20 3.81 -13.78
N PHE A 37 1.10 3.10 -12.66
CA PHE A 37 2.31 2.73 -11.91
C PHE A 37 2.81 1.37 -12.38
N VAL A 38 4.13 1.16 -12.30
CA VAL A 38 4.79 -0.12 -12.55
C VAL A 38 5.88 -0.27 -11.50
N PHE A 39 5.99 -1.45 -10.93
CA PHE A 39 6.98 -1.81 -9.92
C PHE A 39 7.79 -2.99 -10.46
N GLU A 40 9.04 -2.73 -10.80
CA GLU A 40 9.95 -3.73 -11.35
C GLU A 40 11.09 -3.98 -10.37
N ASN A 41 11.35 -5.25 -10.07
CA ASN A 41 12.37 -5.67 -9.12
C ASN A 41 12.33 -4.91 -7.77
N CYS A 42 11.12 -4.60 -7.28
CA CYS A 42 10.93 -3.91 -6.01
C CYS A 42 10.62 -4.92 -4.90
N SER A 43 11.03 -4.61 -3.66
CA SER A 43 10.54 -5.29 -2.46
C SER A 43 9.46 -4.44 -1.78
N VAL A 44 8.48 -5.12 -1.19
CA VAL A 44 7.40 -4.50 -0.41
C VAL A 44 7.39 -5.18 0.95
N ASP A 45 7.60 -4.41 2.01
CA ASP A 45 7.67 -4.92 3.39
C ASP A 45 7.16 -3.88 4.40
N GLY A 46 7.15 -4.21 5.69
CA GLY A 46 6.90 -3.27 6.79
C GLY A 46 8.18 -2.74 7.43
N THR A 47 8.10 -1.59 8.11
CA THR A 47 9.14 -1.23 9.09
C THR A 47 9.08 -2.13 10.31
N GLU A 48 10.13 -2.16 11.13
CA GLU A 48 10.17 -2.99 12.34
C GLU A 48 8.96 -2.74 13.26
N GLU A 49 8.55 -1.48 13.39
CA GLU A 49 7.38 -1.09 14.19
C GLU A 49 6.07 -1.63 13.59
N TYR A 50 5.91 -1.55 12.26
CA TYR A 50 4.75 -2.12 11.59
C TYR A 50 4.69 -3.64 11.74
N MET A 51 5.85 -4.30 11.62
CA MET A 51 5.93 -5.75 11.74
C MET A 51 5.62 -6.21 13.16
N ALA A 52 6.04 -5.46 14.19
CA ALA A 52 5.68 -5.73 15.58
C ALA A 52 4.15 -5.68 15.79
N GLU A 53 3.48 -4.66 15.25
CA GLU A 53 2.01 -4.53 15.30
C GLU A 53 1.30 -5.61 14.49
N PHE A 54 1.81 -5.91 13.28
CA PHE A 54 1.31 -6.97 12.42
C PHE A 54 1.37 -8.34 13.11
N TYR A 55 2.51 -8.70 13.71
CA TYR A 55 2.63 -9.97 14.43
C TYR A 55 1.81 -10.01 15.72
N GLY A 56 1.61 -8.86 16.37
CA GLY A 56 0.73 -8.73 17.53
C GLY A 56 -0.74 -8.98 17.20
N ASN A 57 -1.25 -8.43 16.09
CA ASN A 57 -2.63 -8.65 15.63
C ASN A 57 -2.79 -8.51 14.10
N PRO A 58 -2.52 -9.58 13.32
CA PRO A 58 -2.54 -9.52 11.85
C PRO A 58 -3.93 -9.20 11.26
N LYS A 59 -5.00 -9.37 12.04
CA LYS A 59 -6.37 -9.06 11.60
C LYS A 59 -6.64 -7.56 11.60
N MET A 60 -5.96 -6.81 12.48
CA MET A 60 -6.14 -5.38 12.65
C MET A 60 -5.19 -4.57 11.77
N HIS A 61 -3.99 -5.09 11.49
CA HIS A 61 -2.98 -4.40 10.68
C HIS A 61 -2.87 -5.08 9.32
N LYS A 62 -3.47 -4.50 8.28
CA LYS A 62 -3.41 -5.05 6.92
C LYS A 62 -2.78 -4.07 5.94
N ALA A 63 -1.85 -4.57 5.13
CA ALA A 63 -1.32 -3.86 3.98
C ALA A 63 -1.94 -4.42 2.69
N TYR A 64 -2.16 -3.55 1.72
CA TYR A 64 -2.69 -3.89 0.40
C TYR A 64 -1.80 -3.26 -0.67
N LEU A 65 -1.57 -3.95 -1.79
CA LEU A 65 -0.77 -3.41 -2.91
C LEU A 65 -1.37 -2.11 -3.48
N GLY A 66 -2.68 -1.92 -3.35
CA GLY A 66 -3.31 -0.66 -3.68
C GLY A 66 -4.80 -0.64 -3.47
N ARG A 67 -5.39 0.51 -3.78
CA ARG A 67 -6.82 0.72 -3.94
C ARG A 67 -7.09 1.55 -5.20
N PRO A 68 -8.17 1.30 -5.95
CA PRO A 68 -8.50 2.14 -7.09
C PRO A 68 -8.98 3.51 -6.59
N TRP A 69 -8.16 4.56 -6.76
CA TRP A 69 -8.61 5.91 -6.41
C TRP A 69 -9.66 6.43 -7.41
N LYS A 70 -9.52 6.01 -8.68
CA LYS A 70 -10.41 6.36 -9.77
C LYS A 70 -10.77 5.12 -10.58
N LEU A 71 -11.86 5.21 -11.35
CA LEU A 71 -12.50 4.09 -12.06
C LEU A 71 -11.53 3.30 -12.95
N TYR A 72 -10.57 4.00 -13.58
CA TYR A 72 -9.63 3.37 -14.52
C TYR A 72 -8.25 3.16 -13.92
N SER A 73 -8.12 3.16 -12.59
CA SER A 73 -6.85 2.91 -11.87
C SER A 73 -6.07 1.74 -12.48
N ARG A 74 -4.76 1.94 -12.66
CA ARG A 74 -3.84 0.97 -13.26
C ARG A 74 -2.50 1.06 -12.55
N THR A 75 -2.09 -0.04 -11.95
CA THR A 75 -0.90 -0.17 -11.10
C THR A 75 -0.35 -1.56 -11.31
#